data_AF-A0A1F5PLA9-F1
#
_entry.id   AF-A0A1F5PLA9-F1
#
_cell.length_a   1.000
_cell.length_b   1.000
_cell.length_c   1.000
_cell.angle_alpha   90.00
_cell.angle_beta   90.00
_cell.angle_gamma   90.00
#
_symmetry.space_group_name_H-M   'P 1'
#
loop_
_entity.id
_entity.type
_entity.pdbx_description
1 polymer ?
#
loop_
_entity_poly.entity_id
_entity_poly.type
_entity_poly.pdbx_seq_one_letter_code
_entity_poly.pdbx_strand_id
1 'polypeptide(L)'
;MEKIKLFIKTRQQAIVLAIGYLLVASIGFALGQLATVQEKGPEIRLEQNVSAESNYTPTVSGLQSETNSAECKIKGTPSSRIYHVPGQSGYDKLNALTCFATESAAQAAGFRKALR
;
A
#
# COMPACT_ATOMS: atom_id res chain seq x y z
N MET A 1 -32.67 -32.96 14.63
CA MET A 1 -32.59 -32.84 13.16
C MET A 1 -33.88 -32.29 12.54
N GLU A 2 -35.06 -32.69 13.02
CA GLU A 2 -36.39 -32.20 12.57
C GLU A 2 -36.51 -30.66 12.50
N LYS A 3 -36.05 -29.96 13.54
CA LYS A 3 -36.10 -28.48 13.60
C LYS A 3 -35.28 -27.80 12.49
N ILE A 4 -34.15 -28.39 12.12
CA ILE A 4 -33.27 -27.88 11.06
C ILE A 4 -33.92 -28.11 9.69
N LYS A 5 -34.53 -29.27 9.48
CA LYS A 5 -35.29 -29.55 8.24
C LYS A 5 -36.46 -28.59 8.06
N LEU A 6 -37.20 -28.32 9.14
CA LEU A 6 -38.31 -27.36 9.13
C LEU A 6 -37.80 -25.94 8.82
N PHE A 7 -36.72 -25.52 9.45
CA PHE A 7 -36.10 -24.22 9.20
C PHE A 7 -35.63 -24.04 7.75
N ILE A 8 -34.94 -25.06 7.20
CA ILE A 8 -34.48 -25.06 5.80
C ILE A 8 -35.68 -24.95 4.84
N LYS A 9 -36.78 -25.66 5.12
CA LYS A 9 -37.98 -25.62 4.28
C LYS A 9 -38.69 -24.26 4.36
N THR A 10 -38.78 -23.67 5.55
CA THR A 10 -39.43 -22.36 5.78
C THR A 10 -38.68 -21.20 5.11
N ARG A 11 -37.34 -21.28 5.03
CA ARG A 11 -36.49 -20.20 4.51
C ARG A 11 -35.75 -20.60 3.22
N GLN A 12 -36.23 -21.64 2.53
CA GLN A 12 -35.50 -22.27 1.42
C GLN A 12 -35.05 -21.27 0.36
N GLN A 13 -35.93 -20.37 -0.07
CA GLN A 13 -35.61 -19.37 -1.09
C GLN A 13 -34.50 -18.39 -0.64
N ALA A 14 -34.57 -17.92 0.61
CA ALA A 14 -33.55 -17.03 1.18
C ALA A 14 -32.20 -17.75 1.35
N ILE A 15 -32.22 -19.02 1.74
CA ILE A 15 -31.02 -19.85 1.88
C ILE A 15 -30.38 -20.09 0.51
N VAL A 16 -31.16 -20.44 -0.51
CA VAL A 16 -30.67 -20.64 -1.88
C VAL A 16 -30.07 -19.34 -2.43
N LEU A 17 -30.72 -18.20 -2.21
CA LEU A 17 -30.20 -16.90 -2.64
C LEU A 17 -28.90 -16.52 -1.92
N ALA A 18 -28.82 -16.75 -0.61
CA ALA A 18 -27.60 -16.49 0.17
C ALA A 18 -26.43 -17.39 -0.27
N ILE A 19 -26.67 -18.69 -0.46
CA ILE A 19 -25.65 -19.64 -0.94
C ILE A 19 -25.22 -19.28 -2.37
N GLY A 20 -26.17 -18.97 -3.25
CA GLY A 20 -25.88 -18.57 -4.62
C GLY A 20 -25.02 -17.31 -4.68
N TYR A 21 -25.35 -16.29 -3.88
CA TYR A 21 -24.57 -15.05 -3.80
C TYR A 21 -23.15 -15.31 -3.29
N LEU A 22 -23.00 -16.16 -2.26
CA LEU A 22 -21.68 -16.55 -1.74
C LEU A 22 -20.82 -17.26 -2.79
N LEU A 23 -21.41 -18.13 -3.62
CA LEU A 23 -20.69 -18.81 -4.70
C LEU A 23 -20.26 -17.83 -5.80
N VAL A 24 -21.13 -16.91 -6.21
CA VAL A 24 -20.78 -15.91 -7.23
C VAL A 24 -19.68 -14.98 -6.71
N ALA A 25 -19.79 -14.53 -5.45
CA ALA A 25 -18.78 -13.68 -4.83
C ALA A 25 -17.42 -14.39 -4.70
N SER A 26 -17.40 -15.68 -4.35
CA SER A 26 -16.14 -16.43 -4.23
C SER A 26 -15.46 -16.67 -5.58
N ILE A 27 -16.24 -16.96 -6.63
CA ILE A 27 -15.72 -17.09 -8.00
C ILE A 27 -15.16 -15.75 -8.48
N GLY A 28 -15.89 -14.65 -8.30
CA GLY A 28 -15.42 -13.31 -8.67
C GLY A 28 -14.14 -12.90 -7.92
N PHE A 29 -14.05 -13.19 -6.62
CA PHE A 29 -12.86 -12.94 -5.81
C PHE A 29 -11.65 -13.79 -6.23
N ALA A 30 -11.86 -15.08 -6.52
CA ALA A 30 -10.81 -15.97 -6.98
C ALA A 30 -10.24 -15.55 -8.35
N LEU A 31 -11.12 -15.17 -9.29
CA LEU A 31 -10.70 -14.64 -10.59
C LEU A 31 -9.98 -13.29 -10.45
N GLY A 32 -10.43 -12.44 -9.53
CA GLY A 32 -9.76 -11.16 -9.22
C GLY A 32 -8.34 -11.35 -8.66
N GLN A 33 -8.13 -12.34 -7.80
CA GLN A 33 -6.80 -12.66 -7.23
C GLN A 33 -5.82 -13.18 -8.30
N LEU A 34 -6.29 -13.95 -9.30
CA LEU A 34 -5.42 -14.40 -10.40
C LEU A 34 -4.96 -13.24 -11.29
N ALA A 35 -5.79 -12.20 -11.46
CA ALA A 35 -5.42 -11.03 -12.26
C ALA A 35 -4.35 -10.15 -11.59
N THR A 36 -4.13 -10.30 -10.27
CA THR A 36 -3.12 -9.56 -9.50
C THR A 36 -1.83 -10.34 -9.29
N VAL A 37 -1.53 -11.34 -10.14
CA VAL A 37 -0.15 -11.86 -10.23
C VAL A 37 0.72 -10.70 -10.70
N GLN A 38 1.31 -10.04 -9.71
CA GLN A 38 2.31 -9.02 -9.89
C GLN A 38 3.47 -9.72 -10.58
N GLU A 39 3.70 -9.42 -11.85
CA GLU A 39 4.99 -9.72 -12.45
C GLU A 39 6.03 -9.04 -11.56
N LYS A 40 6.79 -9.85 -10.82
CA LYS A 40 7.97 -9.39 -10.10
C LYS A 40 8.85 -8.74 -11.17
N GLY A 41 8.81 -7.41 -11.22
CA GLY A 41 9.61 -6.63 -12.16
C GLY A 41 11.08 -7.06 -12.08
N PRO A 42 11.85 -6.95 -13.18
CA PRO A 42 13.20 -7.47 -13.24
C PRO A 42 14.01 -6.98 -12.04
N GLU A 43 14.64 -7.94 -11.35
CA GLU A 43 15.52 -7.67 -10.23
C GLU A 43 16.75 -6.93 -10.77
N ILE A 44 16.76 -5.60 -10.61
CA ILE A 44 17.94 -4.80 -10.96
C ILE A 44 19.01 -5.13 -9.93
N ARG A 45 19.90 -6.05 -10.30
CA ARG A 45 21.08 -6.42 -9.55
C ARG A 45 22.10 -5.29 -9.70
N LEU A 46 22.18 -4.42 -8.69
CA LEU A 46 23.30 -3.48 -8.58
C LEU A 46 24.53 -4.27 -8.10
N GLU A 47 25.39 -4.68 -9.04
CA GLU A 47 26.72 -5.20 -8.72
C GLU A 47 27.59 -4.02 -8.25
N GLN A 48 27.55 -3.74 -6.95
CA GLN A 48 28.32 -2.65 -6.36
C GLN A 48 29.64 -3.20 -5.82
N ASN A 49 30.62 -3.34 -6.71
CA ASN A 49 32.02 -3.41 -6.31
C ASN A 49 32.46 -2.00 -5.87
N VAL A 50 32.25 -1.68 -4.60
CA VAL A 50 32.90 -0.51 -3.98
C VAL A 50 33.55 -0.96 -2.68
N SER A 51 34.79 -1.40 -2.80
CA SER A 51 35.75 -1.28 -1.72
C SER A 51 35.93 0.22 -1.44
N ALA A 52 35.42 0.70 -0.32
CA ALA A 52 35.84 1.98 0.22
C ALA A 52 36.05 1.83 1.72
N GLU A 53 37.28 2.13 2.09
CA GLU A 53 37.89 2.04 3.40
C GLU A 53 37.16 2.93 4.41
N SER A 54 36.89 2.37 5.58
CA SER A 54 36.28 3.04 6.73
C SER A 54 37.20 4.15 7.25
N ASN A 55 36.83 5.41 7.01
CA ASN A 55 37.20 6.52 7.88
C ASN A 55 36.20 7.66 7.73
N TYR A 56 35.11 7.64 8.49
CA TYR A 56 34.44 8.88 8.89
C TYR A 56 33.92 8.78 10.33
N THR A 57 34.50 9.65 11.15
CA THR A 57 34.09 10.05 12.50
C THR A 57 32.68 10.64 12.49
N PRO A 58 31.82 10.32 13.48
CA PRO A 58 30.44 10.80 13.47
C PRO A 58 30.38 12.25 13.97
N THR A 59 30.24 13.21 13.05
CA THR A 59 29.65 14.52 13.39
C THR A 59 28.17 14.45 13.08
N VAL A 60 27.37 14.35 14.14
CA VAL A 60 25.92 14.40 14.09
C VAL A 60 25.53 15.83 13.68
N SER A 61 25.23 16.01 12.39
CA SER A 61 24.50 17.16 11.88
C SER A 61 23.50 16.62 10.88
N GLY A 62 22.22 16.73 11.26
CA GLY A 62 21.09 16.12 10.57
C GLY A 62 21.14 16.43 9.08
N LEU A 63 21.33 15.38 8.28
CA LEU A 63 21.16 15.42 6.85
C LEU A 63 19.66 15.60 6.56
N GLN A 64 19.24 16.86 6.45
CA GLN A 64 18.16 17.24 5.55
C GLN A 64 18.59 16.77 4.16
N SER A 65 18.07 15.63 3.71
CA SER A 65 18.06 15.31 2.29
C SER A 65 17.12 16.29 1.62
N GLU A 66 17.67 17.44 1.23
CA GLU A 66 17.13 18.26 0.16
C GLU A 66 17.23 17.46 -1.15
N THR A 67 16.33 16.50 -1.32
CA THR A 67 16.06 15.97 -2.66
C THR A 67 15.21 17.01 -3.35
N ASN A 68 15.82 17.73 -4.30
CA ASN A 68 15.22 18.64 -5.27
C ASN A 68 13.68 18.52 -5.35
N SER A 69 12.98 19.50 -4.78
CA SER A 69 11.50 19.57 -4.68
C SER A 69 10.77 19.79 -6.03
N ALA A 70 11.43 19.59 -7.17
CA ALA A 70 10.83 19.87 -8.48
C ALA A 70 9.85 18.78 -8.96
N GLU A 71 9.93 17.55 -8.44
CA GLU A 71 9.14 16.41 -8.96
C GLU A 71 8.43 15.55 -7.91
N CYS A 72 8.60 15.85 -6.62
CA CYS A 72 7.97 15.07 -5.53
C CYS A 72 6.49 15.41 -5.38
N LYS A 73 5.63 14.86 -6.25
CA LYS A 73 4.17 15.09 -6.17
C LYS A 73 3.60 14.61 -4.83
N ILE A 74 4.10 13.50 -4.29
CA ILE A 74 3.63 12.93 -3.02
C ILE A 74 4.79 12.89 -2.02
N LYS A 75 4.59 13.50 -0.85
CA LYS A 75 5.60 13.63 0.21
C LYS A 75 5.24 12.73 1.38
N GLY A 76 6.12 11.81 1.77
CA GLY A 76 5.90 10.84 2.84
C GLY A 76 6.93 10.92 3.97
N THR A 77 6.48 10.62 5.18
CA THR A 77 7.34 10.51 6.36
C THR A 77 7.41 9.05 6.82
N PRO A 78 8.60 8.40 6.82
CA PRO A 78 8.73 7.00 7.19
C PRO A 78 8.44 6.74 8.67
N SER A 79 8.62 7.76 9.53
CA SER A 79 8.32 7.69 10.96
C SER A 79 6.83 7.44 11.25
N SER A 80 5.94 8.16 10.57
CA SER A 80 4.49 8.05 10.77
C SER A 80 3.80 7.18 9.72
N ARG A 81 4.49 6.83 8.62
CA ARG A 81 3.92 6.18 7.44
C ARG A 81 2.71 6.93 6.90
N ILE A 82 2.79 8.26 6.87
CA ILE A 82 1.75 9.14 6.32
C ILE A 82 2.31 9.86 5.11
N TYR A 83 1.50 9.98 4.05
CA TYR A 83 1.82 10.77 2.88
C TYR A 83 0.84 11.94 2.69
N HIS A 84 1.38 13.05 2.16
CA HIS A 84 0.65 14.26 1.83
C HIS A 84 0.66 14.46 0.31
N VAL A 85 -0.45 14.95 -0.21
CA VAL A 85 -0.64 15.31 -1.63
C VAL A 85 -0.60 16.84 -1.79
N PRO A 86 -0.32 17.36 -3.00
CA PRO A 86 -0.31 18.80 -3.23
C PRO A 86 -1.70 19.37 -2.95
N GLY A 87 -1.77 20.46 -2.17
CA GLY A 87 -3.03 21.09 -1.74
C GLY A 87 -3.58 20.59 -0.40
N GLN A 88 -2.90 19.68 0.30
CA GLN A 88 -3.24 19.34 1.69
C GLN A 88 -2.61 20.33 2.68
N SER A 89 -3.30 20.51 3.81
CA SER A 89 -2.74 21.23 4.96
C SER A 89 -1.44 20.53 5.40
N GLY A 90 -0.35 21.30 5.52
CA GLY A 90 0.95 20.78 5.91
C GLY A 90 1.82 20.16 4.80
N TYR A 91 1.39 20.13 3.53
CA TYR A 91 2.24 19.67 2.42
C TYR A 91 3.55 20.47 2.30
N ASP A 92 3.49 21.78 2.54
CA ASP A 92 4.66 22.68 2.47
C ASP A 92 5.50 22.67 3.75
N LYS A 93 4.91 22.26 4.88
CA LYS A 93 5.57 22.21 6.19
C LYS A 93 6.22 20.86 6.48
N LEU A 94 5.95 19.86 5.64
CA LEU A 94 6.46 18.52 5.82
C LEU A 94 7.87 18.40 5.23
N ASN A 95 8.84 18.15 6.12
CA ASN A 95 10.16 17.64 5.72
C ASN A 95 10.00 16.18 5.30
N ALA A 96 9.70 15.97 4.02
CA ALA A 96 9.53 14.65 3.45
C ALA A 96 10.87 13.92 3.43
N LEU A 97 10.93 12.73 4.03
CA LEU A 97 12.12 11.87 3.92
C LEU A 97 11.99 10.91 2.73
N THR A 98 10.78 10.74 2.19
CA THR A 98 10.51 9.86 1.05
C THR A 98 9.56 10.54 0.08
N CYS A 99 9.95 10.59 -1.19
CA CYS A 99 9.13 11.10 -2.27
C CYS A 99 8.53 9.97 -3.08
N PHE A 100 7.25 10.12 -3.46
CA PHE A 100 6.57 9.22 -4.38
C PHE A 100 6.01 9.99 -5.58
N ALA A 101 6.06 9.38 -6.75
CA ALA A 101 5.49 9.94 -7.97
C ALA A 101 3.95 9.84 -7.99
N THR A 102 3.37 8.81 -7.35
CA THR A 102 1.93 8.53 -7.34
C THR A 102 1.42 8.11 -5.96
N GLU A 103 0.13 8.36 -5.68
CA GLU A 103 -0.53 7.90 -4.45
C GLU A 103 -0.49 6.37 -4.34
N SER A 104 -0.59 5.66 -5.48
CA SER A 104 -0.52 4.20 -5.52
C SER A 104 0.84 3.68 -5.09
N ALA A 105 1.94 4.34 -5.47
CA ALA A 105 3.28 3.96 -5.03
C ALA A 105 3.44 4.16 -3.52
N ALA A 106 2.89 5.25 -2.97
CA ALA A 106 2.90 5.50 -1.53
C ALA A 106 2.09 4.44 -0.76
N GLN A 107 0.90 4.07 -1.27
CA GLN A 107 0.06 3.03 -0.66
C GLN A 107 0.71 1.64 -0.75
N ALA A 108 1.33 1.30 -1.88
CA ALA A 108 2.09 0.06 -2.05
C ALA A 108 3.29 -0.02 -1.09
N ALA A 109 3.93 1.11 -0.80
CA ALA A 109 4.97 1.24 0.22
C ALA A 109 4.42 1.21 1.67
N GLY A 110 3.11 1.03 1.85
CA GLY A 110 2.47 0.94 3.17
C GLY A 110 2.19 2.29 3.84
N PHE A 111 2.22 3.39 3.10
CA PHE A 111 1.88 4.72 3.61
C PHE A 111 0.39 4.99 3.49
N ARG A 112 -0.13 5.72 4.47
CA ARG A 112 -1.55 6.10 4.61
C ARG A 112 -1.72 7.55 4.18
N LYS A 113 -2.86 7.91 3.60
CA LYS A 113 -3.16 9.30 3.23
C LYS A 113 -3.37 10.15 4.49
N ALA A 114 -2.74 11.32 4.56
CA ALA A 114 -3.00 12.28 5.62
C ALA A 114 -4.49 12.69 5.62
N LEU A 115 -5.10 12.73 6.80
CA LEU A 115 -6.42 13.34 6.97
C LEU A 115 -6.30 14.86 6.76
N ARG A 116 -7.35 15.46 6.16
CA ARG A 116 -7.42 16.88 5.79
C ARG A 116 -7.26 17.82 6.98
#